data_AF-A0A538HLN1-F1
#
_entry.id   AF-A0A538HLN1-F1
#
_cell.length_a   1.000
_cell.length_b   1.000
_cell.length_c   1.000
_cell.angle_alpha   90.00
_cell.angle_beta   90.00
_cell.angle_gamma   90.00
#
_symmetry.space_group_name_H-M   'P 1'
#
loop_
_entity.id
_entity.type
_entity.pdbx_description
1 polymer ?
#
loop_
_entity_poly.entity_id
_entity_poly.type
_entity_poly.pdbx_seq_one_letter_code
_entity_poly.pdbx_strand_id
1 'polypeptide(L)'
;MFTTRLLAAAVTACAAFGLGAAASAVPTWLAPTGLTTSGRVAAASLAVAATGEAVAVWDREVGSVCADQPANPACVHVVEARSRAAGAHEWAPPVEIARPGVGAAPQVAVDPRGDAVAVWSHDIGVDRVLQASVRTGPTGTWQEPVDLSEPATSIGAHPVALDGTGDAIAAWADATTVRAESRLAASGVWGSPVPLSRSGRAAPVGPSLGVDAAGDAVVAWSLSGVV
;
A
#
# COMPACT_ATOMS: atom_id res chain seq x y z
N MET A 1 64.25 29.34 58.33
CA MET A 1 63.58 30.60 57.94
C MET A 1 64.29 31.14 56.70
N PHE A 2 63.53 31.62 55.71
CA PHE A 2 63.94 32.15 54.38
C PHE A 2 64.33 31.07 53.34
N THR A 3 63.48 30.65 52.38
CA THR A 3 62.75 31.28 51.23
C THR A 3 63.40 30.83 49.93
N THR A 4 62.83 29.81 49.29
CA THR A 4 63.16 29.41 47.91
C THR A 4 61.97 29.74 47.02
N ARG A 5 62.20 30.60 46.02
CA ARG A 5 61.22 31.01 45.02
C ARG A 5 60.86 29.82 44.12
N LEU A 6 59.57 29.51 43.99
CA LEU A 6 59.03 28.61 42.97
C LEU A 6 58.52 29.44 41.80
N LEU A 7 59.13 29.26 40.62
CA LEU A 7 58.65 29.77 39.34
C LEU A 7 57.39 28.98 38.93
N ALA A 8 56.28 29.70 38.72
CA ALA A 8 55.09 29.13 38.11
C ALA A 8 55.29 29.04 36.59
N ALA A 9 55.37 27.82 36.06
CA ALA A 9 55.21 27.56 34.64
C ALA A 9 53.74 27.25 34.38
N ALA A 10 53.02 28.20 33.77
CA ALA A 10 51.66 27.98 33.29
C ALA A 10 51.74 27.14 32.00
N VAL A 11 51.37 25.85 32.08
CA VAL A 11 51.14 25.02 30.91
C VAL A 11 49.66 25.14 30.57
N THR A 12 49.36 25.91 29.53
CA THR A 12 48.02 26.02 28.97
C THR A 12 47.72 24.76 28.17
N ALA A 13 46.87 23.88 28.70
CA ALA A 13 46.36 22.73 27.96
C ALA A 13 45.27 23.20 26.98
N CYS A 14 45.58 23.24 25.69
CA CYS A 14 44.56 23.40 24.63
C CYS A 14 43.73 22.10 24.54
N ALA A 15 42.51 22.12 25.07
CA ALA A 15 41.52 21.09 24.79
C ALA A 15 41.02 21.28 23.35
N ALA A 16 41.47 20.42 22.43
CA ALA A 16 40.90 20.33 21.10
C ALA A 16 39.52 19.65 21.21
N PHE A 17 38.45 20.44 21.23
CA PHE A 17 37.09 19.95 21.05
C PHE A 17 36.95 19.48 19.59
N GLY A 18 37.04 18.17 19.38
CA GLY A 18 36.61 17.56 18.13
C GLY A 18 35.10 17.70 18.00
N LEU A 19 34.64 18.66 17.21
CA LEU A 19 33.27 18.69 16.71
C LEU A 19 33.11 17.45 15.83
N GLY A 20 32.41 16.42 16.33
CA GLY A 20 31.98 15.31 15.51
C GLY A 20 31.07 15.86 14.41
N ALA A 21 31.59 15.96 13.19
CA ALA A 21 30.76 16.29 12.05
C ALA A 21 29.69 15.21 11.93
N ALA A 22 28.42 15.59 12.04
CA ALA A 22 27.34 14.70 11.66
C ALA A 22 27.52 14.39 10.17
N ALA A 23 27.83 13.14 9.84
CA ALA A 23 27.84 12.68 8.47
C ALA A 23 26.40 12.73 7.95
N SER A 24 25.99 13.84 7.34
CA SER A 24 24.73 13.90 6.61
C SER A 24 24.94 13.18 5.29
N ALA A 25 24.51 11.92 5.20
CA ALA A 25 24.39 11.28 3.90
C ALA A 25 23.37 12.08 3.07
N VAL A 26 23.79 12.56 1.90
CA VAL A 26 22.83 13.09 0.91
C VAL A 26 21.90 11.93 0.56
N PRO A 27 20.56 12.09 0.64
CA PRO A 27 19.65 11.02 0.28
C PRO A 27 19.83 10.70 -1.21
N THR A 28 20.50 9.58 -1.49
CA THR A 28 20.68 9.04 -2.83
C THR A 28 19.76 7.84 -3.02
N TRP A 29 19.17 7.73 -4.20
CA TRP A 29 18.46 6.51 -4.59
C TRP A 29 19.41 5.31 -4.60
N LEU A 30 18.94 4.20 -4.03
CA LEU A 30 19.61 2.91 -4.18
C LEU A 30 19.47 2.39 -5.62
N ALA A 31 20.33 1.45 -6.00
CA ALA A 31 20.17 0.76 -7.27
C ALA A 31 18.81 0.03 -7.32
N PRO A 32 18.07 0.08 -8.46
CA PRO A 32 16.81 -0.61 -8.60
C PRO A 32 16.95 -2.11 -8.35
N THR A 33 16.01 -2.70 -7.60
CA THR A 33 15.90 -4.15 -7.42
C THR A 33 14.68 -4.66 -8.18
N GLY A 34 14.87 -5.63 -9.08
CA GLY A 34 13.78 -6.26 -9.83
C GLY A 34 12.95 -7.18 -8.94
N LEU A 35 11.62 -6.99 -8.92
CA LEU A 35 10.69 -7.83 -8.14
C LEU A 35 10.03 -8.94 -8.96
N THR A 36 10.23 -8.99 -10.26
CA THR A 36 9.81 -10.11 -11.11
C THR A 36 10.88 -10.43 -12.13
N THR A 37 10.94 -11.69 -12.55
CA THR A 37 11.90 -12.19 -13.55
C THR A 37 11.25 -12.51 -14.89
N SER A 38 9.92 -12.55 -14.97
CA SER A 38 9.18 -12.85 -16.20
C SER A 38 7.73 -12.37 -16.14
N GLY A 39 7.07 -12.33 -17.31
CA GLY A 39 5.71 -11.82 -17.46
C GLY A 39 5.66 -10.30 -17.59
N ARG A 40 4.53 -9.79 -18.07
CA ARG A 40 4.27 -8.34 -18.06
C ARG A 40 3.65 -7.99 -16.72
N VAL A 41 3.92 -6.78 -16.24
CA VAL A 41 3.36 -6.27 -14.99
C VAL A 41 2.61 -4.99 -15.27
N ALA A 42 1.41 -4.90 -14.73
CA ALA A 42 0.57 -3.71 -14.78
C ALA A 42 0.16 -3.29 -13.35
N ALA A 43 -0.18 -2.01 -13.23
CA ALA A 43 -0.81 -1.42 -12.04
C ALA A 43 -0.20 -1.83 -10.69
N ALA A 44 1.12 -1.67 -10.56
CA ALA A 44 1.81 -1.95 -9.31
C ALA A 44 1.42 -0.92 -8.22
N SER A 45 1.27 -1.41 -6.99
CA SER A 45 1.05 -0.61 -5.78
C SER A 45 2.03 -1.05 -4.68
N LEU A 46 2.46 -0.11 -3.84
CA LEU A 46 3.45 -0.31 -2.80
C LEU A 46 2.99 0.40 -1.53
N ALA A 47 3.01 -0.31 -0.40
CA ALA A 47 2.81 0.27 0.91
C ALA A 47 4.02 -0.03 1.81
N VAL A 48 4.36 0.92 2.68
CA VAL A 48 5.46 0.81 3.65
C VAL A 48 4.93 1.19 5.03
N ALA A 49 5.03 0.27 5.98
CA ALA A 49 4.66 0.48 7.36
C ALA A 49 5.66 1.42 8.05
N ALA A 50 5.24 2.09 9.13
CA ALA A 50 6.14 2.92 9.94
C ALA A 50 7.33 2.13 10.53
N THR A 51 7.21 0.81 10.66
CA THR A 51 8.28 -0.11 11.07
C THR A 51 9.32 -0.36 9.97
N GLY A 52 9.00 -0.03 8.72
CA GLY A 52 9.84 -0.28 7.55
C GLY A 52 9.58 -1.61 6.84
N GLU A 53 8.57 -2.39 7.25
CA GLU A 53 8.03 -3.46 6.40
C GLU A 53 7.43 -2.85 5.14
N ALA A 54 7.67 -3.47 3.98
CA ALA A 54 7.09 -3.06 2.72
C ALA A 54 6.31 -4.22 2.09
N VAL A 55 5.15 -3.90 1.51
CA VAL A 55 4.34 -4.85 0.73
C VAL A 55 4.08 -4.23 -0.64
N ALA A 56 4.45 -4.96 -1.69
CA ALA A 56 4.18 -4.59 -3.08
C ALA A 56 3.17 -5.58 -3.66
N VAL A 57 2.18 -5.07 -4.40
CA VAL A 57 1.19 -5.86 -5.15
C VAL A 57 1.15 -5.40 -6.60
N TRP A 58 0.85 -6.29 -7.52
CA TRP A 58 0.71 -5.95 -8.94
C TRP A 58 -0.17 -6.96 -9.68
N ASP A 59 -0.61 -6.58 -10.88
CA ASP A 59 -1.23 -7.50 -11.85
C ASP A 59 -0.13 -8.07 -12.75
N ARG A 60 0.15 -9.37 -12.63
CA ARG A 60 1.06 -10.08 -13.52
C ARG A 60 0.27 -10.75 -14.64
N GLU A 61 0.62 -10.39 -15.87
CA GLU A 61 0.06 -10.97 -17.08
C GLU A 61 0.94 -12.12 -17.58
N VAL A 62 0.32 -13.27 -17.80
CA VAL A 62 0.97 -14.53 -18.18
C VAL A 62 0.36 -15.07 -19.46
N GLY A 63 1.15 -15.07 -20.53
CA GLY A 63 0.72 -15.56 -21.83
C GLY A 63 1.40 -14.77 -22.94
N SER A 64 1.69 -15.43 -24.07
CA SER A 64 2.33 -14.78 -25.21
C SER A 64 1.45 -13.73 -25.87
N VAL A 65 0.13 -13.83 -25.72
CA VAL A 65 -0.85 -12.92 -26.33
C VAL A 65 -1.10 -11.65 -25.52
N CYS A 66 -0.65 -11.57 -24.26
CA CYS A 66 -0.98 -10.48 -23.34
C CYS A 66 -0.56 -9.09 -23.84
N ALA A 67 0.53 -9.00 -24.60
CA ALA A 67 1.01 -7.73 -25.13
C ALA A 67 0.02 -7.08 -26.12
N ASP A 68 -0.68 -7.90 -26.90
CA ASP A 68 -1.55 -7.44 -27.99
C ASP A 68 -3.04 -7.66 -27.70
N GLN A 69 -3.36 -8.64 -26.86
CA GLN A 69 -4.71 -9.09 -26.55
C GLN A 69 -4.86 -9.40 -25.05
N PRO A 70 -4.84 -8.38 -24.17
CA PRO A 70 -4.95 -8.58 -22.72
C PRO A 70 -6.29 -9.22 -22.32
N ALA A 71 -7.36 -9.03 -23.10
CA ALA A 71 -8.66 -9.65 -22.85
C ALA A 71 -8.83 -11.07 -23.42
N ASN A 72 -7.80 -11.63 -24.05
CA ASN A 72 -7.85 -13.01 -24.53
C ASN A 72 -7.79 -13.97 -23.33
N PRO A 73 -8.62 -15.03 -23.25
CA PRO A 73 -8.55 -16.02 -22.17
C PRO A 73 -7.18 -16.72 -22.02
N ALA A 74 -6.35 -16.71 -23.05
CA ALA A 74 -4.97 -17.19 -22.99
C ALA A 74 -3.98 -16.19 -22.35
N CYS A 75 -4.43 -14.96 -22.08
CA CYS A 75 -3.74 -14.02 -21.21
C CYS A 75 -4.29 -14.14 -19.79
N VAL A 76 -3.50 -14.76 -18.91
CA VAL A 76 -3.89 -14.97 -17.52
C VAL A 76 -3.40 -13.80 -16.67
N HIS A 77 -4.33 -13.12 -16.01
CA HIS A 77 -4.05 -12.08 -15.02
C HIS A 77 -3.96 -12.68 -13.62
N VAL A 78 -2.95 -12.26 -12.85
CA VAL A 78 -2.68 -12.77 -11.51
C VAL A 78 -2.34 -11.60 -10.59
N VAL A 79 -3.13 -11.39 -9.52
CA VAL A 79 -2.71 -10.50 -8.43
C VAL A 79 -1.62 -11.21 -7.65
N GLU A 80 -0.42 -10.66 -7.66
CA GLU A 80 0.71 -11.15 -6.88
C GLU A 80 1.14 -10.13 -5.84
N ALA A 81 1.70 -10.63 -4.74
CA ALA A 81 2.34 -9.83 -3.71
C ALA A 81 3.75 -10.30 -3.41
N ARG A 82 4.59 -9.36 -2.96
CA ARG A 82 5.82 -9.62 -2.23
C ARG A 82 5.89 -8.73 -1.01
N SER A 83 6.46 -9.28 0.07
CA SER A 83 6.79 -8.52 1.28
C SER A 83 8.29 -8.44 1.48
N ARG A 84 8.74 -7.35 2.09
CA ARG A 84 10.10 -7.17 2.59
C ARG A 84 9.99 -6.81 4.07
N ALA A 85 10.51 -7.67 4.93
CA ALA A 85 10.51 -7.45 6.36
C ALA A 85 11.31 -6.18 6.73
N ALA A 86 10.95 -5.57 7.86
CA ALA A 86 11.67 -4.42 8.41
C ALA A 86 13.18 -4.75 8.56
N GLY A 87 14.02 -3.86 8.03
CA GLY A 87 15.48 -4.02 8.05
C GLY A 87 16.07 -5.09 7.12
N ALA A 88 15.26 -5.92 6.46
CA ALA A 88 15.76 -6.88 5.47
C ALA A 88 16.25 -6.15 4.21
N HIS A 89 17.15 -6.73 3.41
CA HIS A 89 17.50 -6.14 2.10
C HIS A 89 16.81 -6.86 0.94
N GLU A 90 16.35 -8.08 1.16
CA GLU A 90 15.74 -8.94 0.16
C GLU A 90 14.22 -8.97 0.33
N TRP A 91 13.53 -9.13 -0.80
CA TRP A 91 12.09 -9.38 -0.84
C TRP A 91 11.83 -10.88 -0.73
N ALA A 92 10.76 -11.25 -0.04
CA ALA A 92 10.27 -12.62 -0.03
C ALA A 92 9.90 -13.08 -1.45
N PRO A 93 9.83 -14.41 -1.69
CA PRO A 93 9.27 -14.96 -2.92
C PRO A 93 7.86 -14.41 -3.21
N PRO A 94 7.45 -14.33 -4.48
CA PRO A 94 6.11 -13.87 -4.84
C PRO A 94 5.06 -14.87 -4.38
N VAL A 95 3.93 -14.33 -3.93
CA VAL A 95 2.74 -15.08 -3.56
C VAL A 95 1.59 -14.66 -4.47
N GLU A 96 0.95 -15.63 -5.10
CA GLU A 96 -0.31 -15.42 -5.83
C GLU A 96 -1.45 -15.24 -4.82
N ILE A 97 -2.17 -14.13 -4.92
CA ILE A 97 -3.34 -13.80 -4.07
C ILE A 97 -4.63 -14.18 -4.79
N ALA A 98 -4.74 -13.85 -6.09
CA ALA A 98 -5.98 -14.02 -6.84
C ALA A 98 -5.74 -14.09 -8.36
N ARG A 99 -6.77 -14.55 -9.08
CA ARG A 99 -6.87 -14.52 -10.55
C ARG A 99 -8.09 -13.70 -10.97
N PRO A 100 -7.96 -12.37 -11.03
CA PRO A 100 -9.10 -11.45 -11.08
C PRO A 100 -9.65 -11.22 -12.49
N GLY A 101 -9.10 -11.87 -13.52
CA GLY A 101 -9.37 -11.49 -14.90
C GLY A 101 -8.78 -10.10 -15.23
N VAL A 102 -9.31 -9.46 -16.26
CA VAL A 102 -8.62 -8.34 -16.91
C VAL A 102 -8.75 -7.05 -16.11
N GLY A 103 -7.62 -6.37 -15.86
CA GLY A 103 -7.62 -5.01 -15.31
C GLY A 103 -7.83 -4.97 -13.80
N ALA A 104 -7.05 -5.77 -13.07
CA ALA A 104 -7.17 -5.91 -11.63
C ALA A 104 -6.89 -4.63 -10.83
N ALA A 105 -5.90 -3.87 -11.29
CA ALA A 105 -5.45 -2.62 -10.68
C ALA A 105 -5.20 -2.67 -9.15
N PRO A 106 -4.52 -3.69 -8.59
CA PRO A 106 -4.51 -3.91 -7.16
C PRO A 106 -3.91 -2.74 -6.36
N GLN A 107 -4.50 -2.44 -5.20
CA GLN A 107 -3.98 -1.48 -4.21
C GLN A 107 -3.70 -2.22 -2.90
N VAL A 108 -2.71 -1.76 -2.13
CA VAL A 108 -2.35 -2.37 -0.84
C VAL A 108 -2.12 -1.32 0.24
N ALA A 109 -2.46 -1.66 1.47
CA ALA A 109 -2.06 -0.95 2.68
C ALA A 109 -1.40 -1.93 3.66
N VAL A 110 -0.47 -1.43 4.48
CA VAL A 110 0.16 -2.19 5.57
C VAL A 110 0.26 -1.32 6.83
N ASP A 111 -0.11 -1.89 7.98
CA ASP A 111 -0.04 -1.21 9.27
C ASP A 111 1.30 -1.46 9.99
N PRO A 112 1.60 -0.77 11.11
CA PRO A 112 2.83 -0.99 11.88
C PRO A 112 2.99 -2.40 12.48
N ARG A 113 1.92 -3.20 12.60
CA ARG A 113 1.97 -4.59 13.08
C ARG A 113 2.28 -5.57 11.95
N GLY A 114 2.27 -5.11 10.71
CA GLY A 114 2.45 -5.91 9.52
C GLY A 114 1.14 -6.51 9.00
N ASP A 115 -0.01 -6.13 9.55
CA ASP A 115 -1.29 -6.45 8.93
C ASP A 115 -1.36 -5.75 7.58
N ALA A 116 -1.79 -6.47 6.55
CA ALA A 116 -1.89 -5.93 5.20
C ALA A 116 -3.26 -6.24 4.59
N VAL A 117 -3.77 -5.30 3.80
CA VAL A 117 -5.01 -5.45 3.04
C VAL A 117 -4.74 -5.08 1.60
N ALA A 118 -5.10 -5.97 0.68
CA ALA A 118 -5.07 -5.73 -0.75
C ALA A 118 -6.49 -5.67 -1.29
N VAL A 119 -6.77 -4.73 -2.20
CA VAL A 119 -8.05 -4.61 -2.91
C VAL A 119 -7.83 -4.52 -4.41
N TRP A 120 -8.74 -5.08 -5.21
CA TRP A 120 -8.64 -5.10 -6.68
C TRP A 120 -10.02 -5.24 -7.35
N SER A 121 -10.10 -4.85 -8.62
CA SER A 121 -11.25 -5.15 -9.47
C SER A 121 -11.18 -6.58 -9.98
N HIS A 122 -12.18 -7.41 -9.69
CA HIS A 122 -12.38 -8.72 -10.28
C HIS A 122 -13.34 -8.61 -11.48
N ASP A 123 -12.82 -8.91 -12.66
CA ASP A 123 -13.58 -9.05 -13.90
C ASP A 123 -14.36 -10.38 -13.93
N ILE A 124 -15.68 -10.28 -13.89
CA ILE A 124 -16.61 -11.42 -13.94
C ILE A 124 -17.37 -11.47 -15.27
N GLY A 125 -16.81 -10.84 -16.32
CA GLY A 125 -17.32 -10.87 -17.68
C GLY A 125 -17.88 -9.52 -18.13
N VAL A 126 -19.19 -9.34 -18.05
CA VAL A 126 -19.83 -8.04 -18.39
C VAL A 126 -19.72 -7.02 -17.25
N ASP A 127 -19.56 -7.53 -16.03
CA ASP A 127 -19.50 -6.77 -14.80
C ASP A 127 -18.17 -7.00 -14.08
N ARG A 128 -17.95 -6.19 -13.06
CA ARG A 128 -16.82 -6.21 -12.15
C ARG A 128 -17.29 -6.16 -10.72
N VAL A 129 -16.52 -6.77 -9.83
CA VAL A 129 -16.71 -6.71 -8.39
C VAL A 129 -15.42 -6.23 -7.74
N LEU A 130 -15.52 -5.32 -6.76
CA LEU A 130 -14.37 -4.99 -5.93
C LEU A 130 -14.15 -6.12 -4.93
N GLN A 131 -12.94 -6.68 -4.89
CA GLN A 131 -12.55 -7.71 -3.94
C GLN A 131 -11.47 -7.22 -2.99
N ALA A 132 -11.39 -7.85 -1.83
CA ALA A 132 -10.33 -7.66 -0.86
C ALA A 132 -9.78 -8.99 -0.32
N SER A 133 -8.49 -9.01 -0.02
CA SER A 133 -7.87 -10.06 0.79
C SER A 133 -7.02 -9.43 1.89
N VAL A 134 -6.94 -10.13 3.02
CA VAL A 134 -6.26 -9.68 4.22
C VAL A 134 -5.15 -10.66 4.59
N ARG A 135 -4.02 -10.13 5.03
CA ARG A 135 -2.93 -10.89 5.63
C ARG A 135 -2.69 -10.36 7.04
N THR A 136 -2.83 -11.22 8.04
CA THR A 136 -2.58 -10.88 9.45
C THR A 136 -1.11 -11.08 9.80
N GLY A 137 -0.41 -9.99 10.09
CA GLY A 137 1.00 -9.95 10.43
C GLY A 137 1.99 -10.17 9.26
N PRO A 138 3.30 -9.93 9.50
CA PRO A 138 4.34 -9.94 8.47
C PRO A 138 4.59 -11.32 7.84
N THR A 139 4.21 -12.39 8.52
CA THR A 139 4.38 -13.78 8.06
C THR A 139 3.05 -14.50 7.88
N GLY A 140 1.93 -13.78 7.95
CA GLY A 140 0.61 -14.35 7.70
C GLY A 140 0.44 -14.79 6.25
N THR A 141 -0.56 -15.63 6.00
CA THR A 141 -1.04 -15.95 4.66
C THR A 141 -2.13 -14.98 4.25
N TRP A 142 -2.19 -14.62 2.98
CA TRP A 142 -3.35 -13.94 2.41
C TRP A 142 -4.58 -14.84 2.53
N GLN A 143 -5.67 -14.28 3.05
CA GLN A 143 -6.95 -14.97 3.19
C GLN A 143 -7.66 -15.10 1.83
N GLU A 144 -8.66 -15.96 1.76
CA GLU A 144 -9.52 -16.05 0.57
C GLU A 144 -10.14 -14.68 0.26
N PRO A 145 -10.14 -14.23 -1.00
CA PRO A 145 -10.75 -12.96 -1.38
C PRO A 145 -12.24 -12.92 -1.05
N VAL A 146 -12.70 -11.76 -0.59
CA VAL A 146 -14.12 -11.48 -0.36
C VAL A 146 -14.58 -10.31 -1.21
N ASP A 147 -15.82 -10.36 -1.65
CA ASP A 147 -16.46 -9.30 -2.42
C ASP A 147 -16.88 -8.16 -1.49
N LEU A 148 -16.48 -6.93 -1.83
CA LEU A 148 -16.87 -5.70 -1.13
C LEU A 148 -18.00 -4.94 -1.85
N SER A 149 -18.22 -5.24 -3.14
CA SER A 149 -19.24 -4.57 -3.93
C SER A 149 -20.19 -5.55 -4.59
N GLU A 150 -21.39 -5.08 -4.87
CA GLU A 150 -22.23 -5.72 -5.87
C GLU A 150 -21.56 -5.66 -7.26
N PRO A 151 -21.95 -6.54 -8.19
CA PRO A 151 -21.58 -6.44 -9.60
C PRO A 151 -21.92 -5.06 -10.19
N ALA A 152 -20.95 -4.45 -10.86
CA ALA A 152 -21.10 -3.19 -11.57
C ALA A 152 -20.34 -3.20 -12.89
N THR A 153 -20.81 -2.47 -13.89
CA THR A 153 -20.17 -2.39 -15.22
C THR A 153 -18.74 -1.86 -15.18
N SER A 154 -18.37 -1.14 -14.12
CA SER A 154 -17.01 -0.64 -13.89
C SER A 154 -16.79 -0.35 -12.41
N ILE A 155 -15.58 -0.66 -11.93
CA ILE A 155 -15.05 -0.12 -10.68
C ILE A 155 -13.92 0.85 -11.05
N GLY A 156 -14.05 2.09 -10.61
CA GLY A 156 -13.06 3.15 -10.79
C GLY A 156 -11.95 3.08 -9.75
N ALA A 157 -11.44 4.23 -9.29
CA ALA A 157 -10.44 4.23 -8.24
C ALA A 157 -10.97 3.57 -6.95
N HIS A 158 -10.12 2.78 -6.30
CA HIS A 158 -10.48 1.98 -5.12
C HIS A 158 -9.32 1.96 -4.09
N PRO A 159 -8.99 3.09 -3.43
CA PRO A 159 -7.97 3.11 -2.39
C PRO A 159 -8.39 2.31 -1.14
N VAL A 160 -7.38 1.79 -0.44
CA VAL A 160 -7.51 1.13 0.86
C VAL A 160 -6.48 1.70 1.84
N ALA A 161 -6.84 1.78 3.12
CA ALA A 161 -5.97 2.22 4.20
C ALA A 161 -6.22 1.38 5.46
N LEU A 162 -5.22 1.36 6.35
CA LEU A 162 -5.29 0.74 7.67
C LEU A 162 -4.95 1.79 8.73
N ASP A 163 -5.61 1.72 9.88
CA ASP A 163 -5.23 2.49 11.06
C ASP A 163 -4.15 1.77 11.90
N GLY A 164 -3.75 2.35 13.04
CA GLY A 164 -2.77 1.72 13.93
C GLY A 164 -3.31 0.52 14.73
N THR A 165 -4.60 0.22 14.61
CA THR A 165 -5.28 -0.90 15.26
C THR A 165 -5.54 -2.09 14.33
N GLY A 166 -5.26 -1.93 13.04
CA GLY A 166 -5.49 -2.93 11.99
C GLY A 166 -6.89 -2.85 11.38
N ASP A 167 -7.69 -1.84 11.76
CA ASP A 167 -8.98 -1.57 11.14
C ASP A 167 -8.72 -1.01 9.73
N ALA A 168 -9.42 -1.56 8.75
CA ALA A 168 -9.24 -1.21 7.35
C ALA A 168 -10.43 -0.41 6.83
N ILE A 169 -10.17 0.54 5.94
CA ILE A 169 -11.19 1.24 5.18
C ILE A 169 -10.85 1.13 3.70
N ALA A 170 -11.79 0.62 2.91
CA ALA A 170 -11.74 0.69 1.46
C ALA A 170 -12.77 1.73 1.00
N ALA A 171 -12.38 2.59 0.07
CA ALA A 171 -13.30 3.50 -0.61
C ALA A 171 -13.22 3.24 -2.11
N TRP A 172 -14.33 3.33 -2.83
CA TRP A 172 -14.34 3.11 -4.28
C TRP A 172 -15.43 3.93 -4.97
N ALA A 173 -15.27 4.11 -6.27
CA ALA A 173 -16.31 4.59 -7.15
C ALA A 173 -16.80 3.46 -8.06
N ASP A 174 -18.10 3.17 -8.03
CA ASP A 174 -18.77 2.48 -9.13
C ASP A 174 -19.26 3.51 -10.18
N ALA A 175 -19.89 3.04 -11.25
CA ALA A 175 -20.39 3.91 -12.34
C ALA A 175 -21.41 4.99 -11.87
N THR A 176 -21.96 4.84 -10.67
CA THR A 176 -23.08 5.64 -10.17
C THR A 176 -22.81 6.35 -8.85
N THR A 177 -21.90 5.82 -8.03
CA THR A 177 -21.81 6.15 -6.60
C THR A 177 -20.39 5.94 -6.07
N VAL A 178 -19.91 6.89 -5.27
CA VAL A 178 -18.78 6.70 -4.35
C VAL A 178 -19.25 6.05 -3.06
N ARG A 179 -18.57 4.98 -2.64
CA ARG A 179 -18.86 4.17 -1.46
C ARG A 179 -17.61 3.99 -0.61
N ALA A 180 -17.81 3.61 0.65
CA ALA A 180 -16.75 3.11 1.50
C ALA A 180 -17.26 1.97 2.38
N GLU A 181 -16.35 1.11 2.79
CA GLU A 181 -16.62 0.03 3.73
C GLU A 181 -15.45 -0.12 4.69
N SER A 182 -15.78 -0.42 5.95
CA SER A 182 -14.81 -0.67 7.01
C SER A 182 -14.76 -2.15 7.37
N ARG A 183 -13.56 -2.64 7.65
CA ARG A 183 -13.32 -3.91 8.33
C ARG A 183 -12.73 -3.64 9.71
N LEU A 184 -13.36 -4.18 10.74
CA LEU A 184 -12.81 -4.13 12.09
C LEU A 184 -11.86 -5.31 12.29
N ALA A 185 -10.64 -5.04 12.73
CA ALA A 185 -9.65 -6.07 13.08
C ALA A 185 -10.20 -7.03 14.13
N ALA A 186 -10.96 -6.51 15.10
CA ALA A 186 -11.54 -7.29 16.19
C ALA A 186 -12.54 -8.36 15.74
N SER A 187 -13.34 -8.07 14.71
CA SER A 187 -14.31 -9.03 14.15
C SER A 187 -13.70 -9.87 13.02
N GLY A 188 -12.67 -9.33 12.37
CA GLY A 188 -12.00 -9.96 11.24
C GLY A 188 -12.79 -9.89 9.92
N VAL A 189 -13.97 -9.26 9.92
CA VAL A 189 -14.91 -9.21 8.78
C VAL A 189 -15.16 -7.79 8.31
N TRP A 190 -15.39 -7.65 7.00
CA TRP A 190 -15.90 -6.42 6.41
C TRP A 190 -17.36 -6.18 6.84
N GLY A 191 -17.73 -4.92 6.95
CA GLY A 191 -19.06 -4.50 7.38
C GLY A 191 -20.09 -4.53 6.25
N SER A 192 -20.64 -3.36 5.94
CA SER A 192 -21.51 -3.20 4.77
C SER A 192 -21.18 -1.88 4.08
N PRO A 193 -21.18 -1.86 2.73
CA PRO A 193 -20.86 -0.64 1.99
C PRO A 193 -21.80 0.52 2.31
N VAL A 194 -21.23 1.68 2.63
CA VAL A 194 -21.95 2.93 2.87
C VAL A 194 -21.77 3.85 1.66
N PRO A 195 -22.87 4.37 1.07
CA PRO A 195 -22.77 5.39 0.02
C PRO A 195 -22.31 6.73 0.62
N LEU A 196 -21.23 7.29 0.09
CA LEU A 196 -20.70 8.60 0.47
C LEU A 196 -21.21 9.73 -0.43
N SER A 197 -21.73 9.39 -1.61
CA SER A 197 -22.28 10.33 -2.58
C SER A 197 -23.72 9.98 -2.95
N ARG A 198 -24.44 10.92 -3.57
CA ARG A 198 -25.78 10.65 -4.11
C ARG A 198 -25.67 9.75 -5.33
N SER A 199 -26.57 8.78 -5.42
CA SER A 199 -26.64 7.86 -6.56
C SER A 199 -26.85 8.59 -7.89
N GLY A 200 -26.32 7.99 -8.96
CA GLY A 200 -26.42 8.53 -10.33
C GLY A 200 -25.48 9.70 -10.62
N ARG A 201 -24.50 9.96 -9.74
CA ARG A 201 -23.46 10.98 -9.97
C ARG A 201 -22.10 10.31 -10.04
N ALA A 202 -21.63 10.11 -11.27
CA ALA A 202 -20.29 9.57 -11.49
C ALA A 202 -19.24 10.50 -10.85
N ALA A 203 -18.24 9.89 -10.22
CA ALA A 203 -17.05 10.59 -9.74
C ALA A 203 -15.93 10.45 -10.77
N PRO A 204 -15.70 11.45 -11.65
CA PRO A 204 -14.69 11.33 -12.69
C PRO A 204 -13.26 11.30 -12.15
N VAL A 205 -13.04 11.81 -10.93
CA VAL A 205 -11.75 11.76 -10.22
C VAL A 205 -11.99 11.36 -8.77
N GLY A 206 -11.18 10.40 -8.31
CA GLY A 206 -11.25 9.83 -6.96
C GLY A 206 -12.07 8.52 -6.91
N PRO A 207 -12.36 8.02 -5.69
CA PRO A 207 -11.99 8.60 -4.40
C PRO A 207 -10.48 8.55 -4.08
N SER A 208 -10.03 9.51 -3.28
CA SER A 208 -8.78 9.46 -2.51
C SER A 208 -9.15 9.27 -1.04
N LEU A 209 -8.34 8.49 -0.32
CA LEU A 209 -8.58 8.11 1.08
C LEU A 209 -7.34 8.41 1.92
N GLY A 210 -7.54 9.05 3.06
CA GLY A 210 -6.56 9.15 4.14
C GLY A 210 -7.18 8.67 5.45
N VAL A 211 -6.40 7.93 6.24
CA VAL A 211 -6.78 7.45 7.57
C VAL A 211 -5.65 7.79 8.53
N ASP A 212 -5.97 8.32 9.70
CA ASP A 212 -4.98 8.59 10.74
C ASP A 212 -4.79 7.40 11.69
N ALA A 213 -3.87 7.53 12.65
CA ALA A 213 -3.56 6.46 13.59
C ALA A 213 -4.71 6.14 14.58
N ALA A 214 -5.66 7.07 14.75
CA ALA A 214 -6.84 6.90 15.61
C ALA A 214 -8.03 6.25 14.86
N GLY A 215 -7.92 6.08 13.54
CA GLY A 215 -8.96 5.53 12.69
C GLY A 215 -9.87 6.59 12.06
N ASP A 216 -9.58 7.88 12.24
CA ASP A 216 -10.34 8.94 11.59
C ASP A 216 -10.02 8.96 10.09
N ALA A 217 -11.07 8.91 9.27
CA ALA A 217 -10.96 8.75 7.82
C ALA A 217 -11.53 9.95 7.06
N VAL A 218 -10.79 10.40 6.04
CA VAL A 218 -11.22 11.42 5.09
C VAL A 218 -11.22 10.83 3.69
N VAL A 219 -12.36 10.94 3.01
CA VAL A 219 -12.51 10.55 1.60
C VAL A 219 -12.82 11.78 0.76
N ALA A 220 -12.09 11.97 -0.33
CA ALA A 220 -12.26 13.09 -1.24
C ALA A 220 -12.48 12.62 -2.69
N TRP A 221 -13.45 13.22 -3.38
CA TRP A 221 -13.74 12.95 -4.79
C TRP A 221 -14.29 14.20 -5.48
N SER A 222 -14.23 14.21 -6.81
CA SER A 222 -14.97 15.19 -7.62
C SER A 222 -16.28 14.57 -8.07
N LEU A 223 -17.36 15.35 -8.09
CA LEU A 223 -18.63 14.92 -8.68
C LEU A 223 -18.75 15.51 -10.08
N SER A 224 -19.22 14.71 -11.03
CA SER A 224 -19.74 15.28 -12.27
C SER A 224 -21.10 15.94 -12.00
N GLY A 225 -21.19 17.24 -12.24
CA GLY A 225 -22.42 18.03 -12.10
C GLY A 225 -22.18 19.48 -12.51
N VAL A 226 -22.98 19.97 -13.47
CA VAL A 226 -23.04 21.37 -13.91
C VAL A 226 -23.27 22.28 -12.71
N VAL A 227 -22.45 23.34 -12.60
CA VAL A 227 -22.64 24.42 -11.60
C VAL A 227 -23.92 25.18 -11.90
#